data_AF-A0A2V7PYB0-F1
#
_entry.id   AF-A0A2V7PYB0-F1
#
_cell.length_a   1.000
_cell.length_b   1.000
_cell.length_c   1.000
_cell.angle_alpha   90.00
_cell.angle_beta   90.00
_cell.angle_gamma   90.00
#
_symmetry.space_group_name_H-M   'P 1'
#
loop_
_entity.id
_entity.type
_entity.pdbx_description
1 polymer ?
#
loop_
_entity_poly.entity_id
_entity_poly.type
_entity_poly.pdbx_seq_one_letter_code
_entity_poly.pdbx_strand_id
1 'polypeptide(L)'
;MKDHSEIGIVEATARYEAWLAERIPLVKADLEHKHRTMSAGIFPFLRATFYRWAARWRAIAGDVAVAPTVLAVGDLHVENFGTWRDAEGRLVWGVNDFDEAWPLPYTNDLLRLATSALIAREYHDLRIDGKEAVEAILEGYREALEKGGHAFVLAEHHTALREMALYRLHDPETFWGKLESLPTVKTTVPSVVLTSLRRALPERDLKIRIVHRVAGLGSLGRQRFVALAAWRGGRVAREAKALAPSACILAVSGSAGTRGIMRRAMWVLSGAGGKIHYDAILRRGVRCPDPCVRVDGAWLVRRLAPDCSRVRLNELPRKREEARLL
;
A
#
# COMPACT_ATOMS: atom_id res chain seq x y z
N MET A 1 -9.86 22.02 24.36
CA MET A 1 -9.78 21.04 23.26
C MET A 1 -8.75 20.00 23.64
N LYS A 2 -9.12 18.73 23.80
CA LYS A 2 -8.19 17.65 24.17
C LYS A 2 -7.15 17.46 23.07
N ASP A 3 -5.89 17.34 23.47
CA ASP A 3 -4.81 16.92 22.59
C ASP A 3 -5.21 15.60 21.91
N HIS A 4 -5.24 15.57 20.58
CA HIS A 4 -5.62 14.37 19.83
C HIS A 4 -4.68 13.19 20.04
N SER A 5 -3.54 13.44 20.68
CA SER A 5 -2.63 12.42 21.14
C SER A 5 -3.26 11.55 22.26
N GLU A 6 -4.25 12.02 23.03
CA GLU A 6 -4.81 11.32 24.21
C GLU A 6 -6.00 10.38 23.92
N ILE A 7 -6.58 10.41 22.72
CA ILE A 7 -7.75 9.55 22.43
C ILE A 7 -7.34 8.08 22.32
N GLY A 8 -8.18 7.18 22.82
CA GLY A 8 -7.99 5.73 22.69
C GLY A 8 -8.14 5.25 21.25
N ILE A 9 -7.69 4.02 20.95
CA ILE A 9 -7.75 3.48 19.59
C ILE A 9 -9.18 3.33 19.06
N VAL A 10 -10.13 2.89 19.90
CA VAL A 10 -11.53 2.72 19.48
C VAL A 10 -12.11 4.03 18.96
N GLU A 11 -11.90 5.13 19.69
CA GLU A 11 -12.34 6.47 19.27
C GLU A 11 -11.59 6.95 18.03
N ALA A 12 -10.28 6.72 17.95
CA ALA A 12 -9.47 7.08 16.77
C ALA A 12 -9.97 6.36 15.50
N THR A 13 -10.30 5.07 15.60
CA THR A 13 -10.86 4.27 14.51
C THR A 13 -12.21 4.82 14.07
N ALA A 14 -13.13 5.06 15.01
CA ALA A 14 -14.45 5.58 14.69
C ALA A 14 -14.38 6.95 14.00
N ARG A 15 -13.49 7.84 14.47
CA ARG A 15 -13.25 9.15 13.85
C ARG A 15 -12.67 9.03 12.45
N TYR A 16 -11.71 8.13 12.23
CA TYR A 16 -11.14 7.89 10.91
C TYR A 16 -12.19 7.33 9.93
N GLU A 17 -13.02 6.38 10.37
CA GLU A 17 -14.04 5.77 9.52
C GLU A 17 -15.17 6.74 9.19
N ALA A 18 -15.60 7.58 10.13
CA ALA A 18 -16.54 8.66 9.87
C ALA A 18 -15.97 9.66 8.85
N TRP A 19 -14.72 10.09 9.04
CA TRP A 19 -14.02 10.97 8.09
C TRP A 19 -13.88 10.33 6.70
N LEU A 20 -13.62 9.03 6.64
CA LEU A 20 -13.49 8.30 5.37
C LEU A 20 -14.85 8.16 4.66
N ALA A 21 -15.93 7.92 5.42
CA ALA A 21 -17.29 7.76 4.90
C ALA A 21 -17.83 9.04 4.23
N GLU A 22 -17.41 10.22 4.69
CA GLU A 22 -17.71 11.50 4.03
C GLU A 22 -17.08 11.63 2.63
N ARG A 23 -16.06 10.82 2.32
CA ARG A 23 -15.24 10.94 1.11
C ARG A 23 -15.49 9.83 0.11
N ILE A 24 -15.77 8.62 0.57
CA ILE A 24 -16.02 7.46 -0.27
C ILE A 24 -17.11 6.55 0.31
N PRO A 25 -17.86 5.83 -0.54
CA PRO A 25 -18.73 4.75 -0.07
C PRO A 25 -17.92 3.64 0.61
N LEU A 26 -18.37 3.22 1.80
CA LEU A 26 -17.73 2.17 2.57
C LEU A 26 -18.50 0.85 2.51
N VAL A 27 -17.75 -0.25 2.45
CA VAL A 27 -18.28 -1.61 2.53
C VAL A 27 -18.21 -2.07 3.99
N LYS A 28 -19.34 -2.04 4.69
CA LYS A 28 -19.42 -2.35 6.13
C LYS A 28 -18.83 -3.72 6.49
N ALA A 29 -19.15 -4.76 5.71
CA ALA A 29 -18.64 -6.11 5.94
C ALA A 29 -17.10 -6.18 5.88
N ASP A 30 -16.47 -5.38 5.00
CA ASP A 30 -15.02 -5.31 4.89
C ASP A 30 -14.40 -4.56 6.07
N LEU A 31 -15.07 -3.52 6.60
CA LEU A 31 -14.63 -2.83 7.83
C LEU A 31 -14.72 -3.76 9.05
N GLU A 32 -15.80 -4.51 9.19
CA GLU A 32 -15.92 -5.50 10.26
C GLU A 32 -14.82 -6.57 10.16
N HIS A 33 -14.48 -6.99 8.93
CA HIS A 33 -13.33 -7.86 8.71
C HIS A 33 -12.01 -7.18 9.10
N LYS A 34 -11.82 -5.91 8.75
CA LYS A 34 -10.67 -5.10 9.16
C LYS A 34 -10.52 -5.09 10.68
N HIS A 35 -11.61 -4.87 11.42
CA HIS A 35 -11.61 -4.83 12.88
C HIS A 35 -11.21 -6.17 13.49
N ARG A 36 -11.75 -7.28 12.99
CA ARG A 36 -11.36 -8.63 13.44
C ARG A 36 -9.88 -8.93 13.14
N THR A 37 -9.39 -8.53 11.97
CA THR A 37 -7.98 -8.77 11.60
C THR A 37 -7.03 -7.88 12.38
N MET A 38 -7.35 -6.60 12.58
CA MET A 38 -6.48 -5.69 13.36
C MET A 38 -6.42 -6.07 14.84
N SER A 39 -7.46 -6.71 15.39
CA SER A 39 -7.43 -7.21 16.77
C SER A 39 -6.67 -8.53 16.92
N ALA A 40 -6.30 -9.20 15.83
CA ALA A 40 -5.63 -10.50 15.86
C ALA A 40 -4.12 -10.43 16.18
N GLY A 41 -3.53 -9.23 16.26
CA GLY A 41 -2.13 -9.09 16.62
C GLY A 41 -1.53 -7.71 16.34
N ILE A 42 -0.34 -7.47 16.87
CA ILE A 42 0.36 -6.18 16.76
C ILE A 42 0.78 -5.83 15.32
N PHE A 43 1.17 -6.81 14.51
CA PHE A 43 1.53 -6.59 13.12
C PHE A 43 0.34 -6.22 12.23
N PRO A 44 -0.78 -6.99 12.19
CA PRO A 44 -1.96 -6.55 11.47
C PRO A 44 -2.55 -5.25 12.02
N PHE A 45 -2.44 -4.99 13.34
CA PHE A 45 -2.81 -3.70 13.93
C PHE A 45 -2.03 -2.54 13.31
N LEU A 46 -0.70 -2.60 13.27
CA LEU A 46 0.15 -1.54 12.69
C LEU A 46 -0.27 -1.22 11.25
N ARG A 47 -0.53 -2.26 10.45
CA ARG A 47 -0.91 -2.15 9.03
C ARG A 47 -2.33 -1.64 8.80
N ALA A 48 -3.25 -1.91 9.72
CA ALA A 48 -4.64 -1.48 9.60
C ALA A 48 -4.86 -0.02 10.06
N THR A 49 -3.93 0.52 10.84
CA THR A 49 -4.13 1.74 11.64
C THR A 49 -3.18 2.88 11.27
N PHE A 50 -2.85 3.05 9.99
CA PHE A 50 -1.98 4.16 9.54
C PHE A 50 -2.45 5.54 10.02
N TYR A 51 -3.76 5.80 10.09
CA TYR A 51 -4.30 7.04 10.65
C TYR A 51 -3.84 7.29 12.10
N ARG A 52 -3.63 6.23 12.90
CA ARG A 52 -3.11 6.33 14.26
C ARG A 52 -1.62 6.67 14.25
N TRP A 53 -0.85 6.07 13.34
CA TRP A 53 0.54 6.44 13.11
C TRP A 53 0.66 7.91 12.70
N ALA A 54 -0.08 8.34 11.68
CA ALA A 54 -0.08 9.71 11.17
C ALA A 54 -0.34 10.76 12.26
N ALA A 55 -1.18 10.45 13.26
CA ALA A 55 -1.48 11.32 14.39
C ALA A 55 -0.39 11.37 15.48
N ARG A 56 0.46 10.35 15.59
CA ARG A 56 1.34 10.15 16.76
C ARG A 56 2.82 10.18 16.44
N TRP A 57 3.23 9.75 15.24
CA TRP A 57 4.63 9.44 14.96
C TRP A 57 5.57 10.63 15.18
N ARG A 58 5.16 11.86 14.85
CA ARG A 58 5.99 13.06 15.04
C ARG A 58 6.32 13.32 16.51
N ALA A 59 5.36 13.11 17.40
CA ALA A 59 5.57 13.28 18.84
C ALA A 59 6.52 12.20 19.41
N ILE A 60 6.51 11.01 18.81
CA ILE A 60 7.37 9.89 19.21
C ILE A 60 8.79 10.05 18.65
N ALA A 61 8.89 10.50 17.40
CA ALA A 61 10.15 10.59 16.67
C ALA A 61 11.04 11.77 17.12
N GLY A 62 10.49 12.79 17.78
CA GLY A 62 11.26 13.94 18.23
C GLY A 62 11.95 14.66 17.06
N ASP A 63 13.25 14.89 17.17
CA ASP A 63 14.01 15.73 16.26
C ASP A 63 14.08 15.17 14.82
N VAL A 64 14.04 13.85 14.64
CA VAL A 64 14.08 13.26 13.29
C VAL A 64 12.80 13.52 12.50
N ALA A 65 11.72 14.00 13.14
CA ALA A 65 10.51 14.46 12.46
C ALA A 65 10.67 15.84 11.77
N VAL A 66 11.81 16.51 11.94
CA VAL A 66 12.14 17.81 11.33
C VAL A 66 12.98 17.66 10.05
N ALA A 67 13.21 16.42 9.59
CA ALA A 67 13.97 16.12 8.39
C ALA A 67 13.32 16.67 7.09
N PRO A 68 14.09 16.82 5.99
CA PRO A 68 13.59 17.23 4.67
C PRO A 68 12.32 16.49 4.25
N THR A 69 11.33 17.26 3.80
CA THR A 69 10.05 16.74 3.33
C THR A 69 10.17 16.25 1.89
N VAL A 70 9.70 15.04 1.65
CA VAL A 70 9.60 14.40 0.33
C VAL A 70 8.17 13.94 0.09
N LEU A 71 7.85 13.52 -1.14
CA LEU A 71 6.62 12.79 -1.38
C LEU A 71 6.82 11.33 -0.92
N ALA A 72 6.49 11.07 0.34
CA ALA A 72 6.67 9.80 1.00
C ALA A 72 5.54 8.82 0.65
N VAL A 73 5.79 7.52 0.85
CA VAL A 73 4.79 6.45 0.78
C VAL A 73 3.79 6.58 1.93
N GLY A 74 4.25 7.05 3.09
CA GLY A 74 3.44 7.25 4.28
C GLY A 74 3.30 5.95 5.08
N ASP A 75 2.56 4.99 4.52
CA ASP A 75 2.27 3.71 5.16
C ASP A 75 3.28 2.60 4.81
N LEU A 76 4.58 2.93 4.71
CA LEU A 76 5.61 1.97 4.32
C LEU A 76 5.86 0.92 5.42
N HIS A 77 5.79 -0.34 5.04
CA HIS A 77 6.02 -1.51 5.89
C HIS A 77 6.55 -2.69 5.05
N VAL A 78 7.17 -3.67 5.70
CA VAL A 78 7.79 -4.86 5.06
C VAL A 78 6.90 -5.63 4.09
N GLU A 79 5.57 -5.67 4.30
CA GLU A 79 4.63 -6.29 3.35
C GLU A 79 4.05 -5.34 2.27
N ASN A 80 4.61 -4.13 2.08
CA ASN A 80 4.24 -3.26 0.95
C ASN A 80 5.00 -3.60 -0.31
N PHE A 81 6.09 -4.34 -0.20
CA PHE A 81 6.89 -4.71 -1.34
C PHE A 81 6.29 -5.91 -2.07
N GLY A 82 6.49 -5.93 -3.38
CA GLY A 82 6.08 -7.02 -4.20
C GLY A 82 6.55 -6.86 -5.63
N THR A 83 5.94 -7.65 -6.51
CA THR A 83 6.35 -7.75 -7.91
C THR A 83 5.31 -7.24 -8.89
N TRP A 84 5.79 -6.82 -10.07
CA TRP A 84 4.99 -6.58 -11.27
C TRP A 84 5.83 -6.84 -12.52
N ARG A 85 5.21 -6.82 -13.69
CA ARG A 85 5.92 -6.83 -14.97
C ARG A 85 5.93 -5.44 -15.59
N ASP A 86 7.07 -5.01 -16.08
CA ASP A 86 7.18 -3.77 -16.85
C ASP A 86 6.64 -3.93 -18.28
N ALA A 87 6.79 -2.87 -19.10
CA ALA A 87 6.34 -2.86 -20.49
C ALA A 87 7.03 -3.93 -21.37
N GLU A 88 8.25 -4.33 -21.03
CA GLU A 88 9.03 -5.37 -21.73
C GLU A 88 8.77 -6.77 -21.15
N GLY A 89 7.92 -6.87 -20.12
CA GLY A 89 7.61 -8.13 -19.45
C GLY A 89 8.64 -8.58 -18.43
N ARG A 90 9.64 -7.76 -18.10
CA ARG A 90 10.65 -8.07 -17.07
C ARG A 90 10.01 -8.04 -15.69
N LEU A 91 10.38 -8.98 -14.83
CA LEU A 91 9.89 -9.02 -13.46
C LEU A 91 10.61 -7.96 -12.62
N VAL A 92 9.85 -7.06 -12.02
CA VAL A 92 10.35 -5.94 -11.23
C VAL A 92 9.92 -6.11 -9.78
N TRP A 93 10.77 -5.64 -8.87
CA TRP A 93 10.52 -5.58 -7.43
C TRP A 93 10.42 -4.14 -6.93
N GLY A 94 9.58 -3.91 -5.91
CA GLY A 94 9.51 -2.62 -5.23
C GLY A 94 8.20 -2.39 -4.49
N VAL A 95 7.94 -1.13 -4.11
CA VAL A 95 6.75 -0.74 -3.35
C VAL A 95 5.48 -0.80 -4.22
N ASN A 96 4.45 -1.49 -3.72
CA ASN A 96 3.21 -1.79 -4.45
C ASN A 96 1.95 -1.06 -3.95
N ASP A 97 2.04 -0.26 -2.89
CA ASP A 97 0.89 0.48 -2.35
C ASP A 97 1.28 1.90 -1.96
N PHE A 98 0.50 2.87 -2.43
CA PHE A 98 0.71 4.31 -2.24
C PHE A 98 -0.57 5.02 -1.79
N ASP A 99 -1.48 4.26 -1.16
CA ASP A 99 -2.77 4.76 -0.67
C ASP A 99 -2.64 5.94 0.29
N GLU A 100 -1.51 6.02 0.99
CA GLU A 100 -1.22 7.01 2.02
C GLU A 100 -0.08 7.96 1.63
N ALA A 101 0.23 8.03 0.32
CA ALA A 101 1.28 8.91 -0.17
C ALA A 101 0.98 10.37 0.21
N TRP A 102 1.95 11.02 0.83
CA TRP A 102 1.78 12.36 1.39
C TRP A 102 3.13 13.08 1.53
N PRO A 103 3.17 14.43 1.46
CA PRO A 103 4.36 15.20 1.83
C PRO A 103 4.72 14.98 3.30
N LEU A 104 5.77 14.21 3.57
CA LEU A 104 6.27 13.89 4.92
C LEU A 104 7.80 13.98 4.95
N PRO A 105 8.41 14.24 6.13
CA PRO A 105 9.83 14.00 6.32
C PRO A 105 10.19 12.58 5.87
N TYR A 106 11.28 12.41 5.11
CA TYR A 106 11.67 11.09 4.58
C TYR A 106 11.85 10.03 5.69
N THR A 107 12.21 10.48 6.89
CA THR A 107 12.35 9.68 8.10
C THR A 107 11.06 8.98 8.53
N ASN A 108 9.87 9.46 8.12
CA ASN A 108 8.61 8.76 8.36
C ASN A 108 8.66 7.33 7.80
N ASP A 109 9.05 7.20 6.53
CA ASP A 109 9.03 5.92 5.84
C ASP A 109 10.10 4.98 6.41
N LEU A 110 11.29 5.50 6.73
CA LEU A 110 12.37 4.74 7.38
C LEU A 110 11.93 4.22 8.76
N LEU A 111 11.41 5.10 9.61
CA LEU A 111 10.96 4.72 10.95
C LEU A 111 9.81 3.73 10.89
N ARG A 112 8.85 3.93 9.98
CA ARG A 112 7.71 3.04 9.84
C ARG A 112 8.13 1.68 9.31
N LEU A 113 9.02 1.63 8.32
CA LEU A 113 9.56 0.40 7.77
C LEU A 113 10.35 -0.37 8.84
N ALA A 114 11.28 0.29 9.55
CA ALA A 114 12.05 -0.30 10.64
C ALA A 114 11.15 -0.81 11.77
N THR A 115 10.15 -0.02 12.19
CA THR A 115 9.16 -0.44 13.20
C THR A 115 8.40 -1.68 12.73
N SER A 116 7.99 -1.72 11.46
CA SER A 116 7.29 -2.87 10.90
C SER A 116 8.18 -4.12 10.82
N ALA A 117 9.48 -3.97 10.54
CA ALA A 117 10.43 -5.08 10.51
C ALA A 117 10.66 -5.67 11.90
N LEU A 118 10.82 -4.83 12.93
CA LEU A 118 10.96 -5.27 14.32
C LEU A 118 9.70 -6.00 14.82
N ILE A 119 8.52 -5.43 14.54
CA ILE A 119 7.24 -6.06 14.92
C ILE A 119 7.02 -7.36 14.13
N ALA A 120 7.32 -7.37 12.83
CA ALA A 120 7.17 -8.56 12.02
C ALA A 120 8.12 -9.68 12.44
N ARG A 121 9.34 -9.34 12.88
CA ARG A 121 10.29 -10.32 13.42
C ARG A 121 9.68 -11.08 14.60
N GLU A 122 9.15 -10.35 15.57
CA GLU A 122 8.51 -10.94 16.74
C GLU A 122 7.23 -11.70 16.37
N TYR A 123 6.41 -11.14 15.47
CA TYR A 123 5.11 -11.72 15.11
C TYR A 123 5.20 -12.95 14.19
N HIS A 124 6.25 -13.06 13.38
CA HIS A 124 6.47 -14.16 12.44
C HIS A 124 7.65 -15.07 12.82
N ASP A 125 8.23 -14.90 14.01
CA ASP A 125 9.42 -15.64 14.48
C ASP A 125 10.59 -15.60 13.47
N LEU A 126 10.85 -14.40 12.92
CA LEU A 126 11.98 -14.22 12.01
C LEU A 126 13.28 -14.23 12.81
N ARG A 127 14.33 -14.82 12.22
CA ARG A 127 15.59 -15.07 12.94
C ARG A 127 16.62 -13.93 12.86
N ILE A 128 16.38 -12.94 12.01
CA ILE A 128 17.26 -11.78 11.86
C ILE A 128 17.31 -10.97 13.16
N ASP A 129 18.49 -10.52 13.59
CA ASP A 129 18.59 -9.63 14.75
C ASP A 129 17.91 -8.28 14.45
N GLY A 130 17.37 -7.63 15.48
CA GLY A 130 16.70 -6.35 15.31
C GLY A 130 17.57 -5.20 14.87
N LYS A 131 18.76 -5.13 15.44
CA LYS A 131 19.75 -4.14 15.06
C LYS A 131 20.21 -4.40 13.63
N GLU A 132 20.51 -5.65 13.28
CA GLU A 132 20.86 -6.04 11.90
C GLU A 132 19.77 -5.66 10.90
N ALA A 133 18.50 -5.90 11.23
CA ALA A 133 17.36 -5.53 10.39
C ALA A 133 17.27 -4.01 10.15
N VAL A 134 17.45 -3.20 11.19
CA VAL A 134 17.39 -1.73 11.09
C VAL A 134 18.61 -1.17 10.37
N GLU A 135 19.80 -1.73 10.62
CA GLU A 135 21.04 -1.36 9.93
C GLU A 135 20.94 -1.67 8.44
N ALA A 136 20.39 -2.84 8.05
CA ALA A 136 20.17 -3.19 6.64
C ALA A 136 19.26 -2.18 5.93
N ILE A 137 18.13 -1.80 6.54
CA ILE A 137 17.22 -0.78 5.99
C ILE A 137 17.94 0.56 5.80
N LEU A 138 18.68 1.00 6.81
CA LEU A 138 19.35 2.29 6.79
C LEU A 138 20.50 2.32 5.75
N GLU A 139 21.28 1.25 5.68
CA GLU A 139 22.37 1.12 4.72
C GLU A 139 21.83 1.05 3.29
N GLY A 140 20.83 0.22 3.03
CA GLY A 140 20.18 0.14 1.72
C GLY A 140 19.60 1.48 1.27
N TYR A 141 19.02 2.25 2.20
CA TYR A 141 18.54 3.60 1.90
C TYR A 141 19.68 4.58 1.57
N ARG A 142 20.78 4.55 2.34
CA ARG A 142 21.96 5.40 2.11
C ARG A 142 22.59 5.09 0.77
N GLU A 143 22.88 3.82 0.49
CA GLU A 143 23.45 3.38 -0.77
C GLU A 143 22.58 3.78 -1.97
N ALA A 144 21.26 3.66 -1.84
CA ALA A 144 20.33 4.07 -2.89
C ALA A 144 20.42 5.58 -3.18
N LEU A 145 20.54 6.41 -2.14
CA LEU A 145 20.72 7.86 -2.32
C LEU A 145 22.06 8.20 -2.98
N GLU A 146 23.16 7.58 -2.54
CA GLU A 146 24.49 7.80 -3.10
C GLU A 146 24.57 7.40 -4.58
N LYS A 147 23.89 6.31 -4.96
CA LYS A 147 23.83 5.81 -6.34
C LYS A 147 22.74 6.49 -7.20
N GLY A 148 22.00 7.46 -6.66
CA GLY A 148 20.94 8.18 -7.37
C GLY A 148 19.63 7.39 -7.57
N GLY A 149 19.50 6.23 -6.93
CA GLY A 149 18.38 5.30 -7.05
C GLY A 149 18.40 4.51 -8.37
N HIS A 150 17.89 3.28 -8.33
CA HIS A 150 17.71 2.44 -9.52
C HIS A 150 16.50 1.52 -9.35
N ALA A 151 15.94 1.07 -10.47
CA ALA A 151 14.87 0.08 -10.45
C ALA A 151 15.44 -1.31 -10.13
N PHE A 152 14.70 -2.10 -9.35
CA PHE A 152 15.07 -3.48 -9.03
C PHE A 152 14.47 -4.44 -10.07
N VAL A 153 15.16 -4.60 -11.20
CA VAL A 153 14.76 -5.55 -12.26
C VAL A 153 15.33 -6.93 -11.91
N LEU A 154 14.46 -7.87 -11.55
CA LEU A 154 14.88 -9.15 -10.96
C LEU A 154 15.61 -10.06 -11.95
N ALA A 155 15.51 -9.82 -13.25
CA ALA A 155 16.27 -10.55 -14.27
C ALA A 155 17.79 -10.24 -14.24
N GLU A 156 18.21 -9.23 -13.47
CA GLU A 156 19.60 -8.74 -13.40
C GLU A 156 20.28 -9.19 -12.09
N HIS A 157 20.94 -8.26 -11.38
CA HIS A 157 21.82 -8.51 -10.24
C HIS A 157 21.12 -8.79 -8.89
N HIS A 158 19.86 -9.24 -8.91
CA HIS A 158 19.03 -9.43 -7.70
C HIS A 158 18.63 -10.90 -7.49
N THR A 159 19.59 -11.82 -7.50
CA THR A 159 19.34 -13.27 -7.46
C THR A 159 18.47 -13.71 -6.28
N ALA A 160 18.73 -13.22 -5.07
CA ALA A 160 17.94 -13.58 -3.88
C ALA A 160 16.47 -13.13 -4.00
N LEU A 161 16.25 -11.85 -4.32
CA LEU A 161 14.90 -11.31 -4.54
C LEU A 161 14.18 -12.03 -5.69
N ARG A 162 14.92 -12.41 -6.76
CA ARG A 162 14.40 -13.22 -7.86
C ARG A 162 13.95 -14.59 -7.35
N GLU A 163 14.77 -15.31 -6.59
CA GLU A 163 14.40 -16.61 -6.03
C GLU A 163 13.17 -16.52 -5.11
N MET A 164 13.12 -15.52 -4.23
CA MET A 164 11.95 -15.25 -3.39
C MET A 164 10.69 -14.96 -4.21
N ALA A 165 10.81 -14.16 -5.26
CA ALA A 165 9.69 -13.82 -6.12
C ALA A 165 9.20 -15.04 -6.93
N LEU A 166 10.12 -15.80 -7.52
CA LEU A 166 9.83 -16.98 -8.32
C LEU A 166 9.21 -18.10 -7.48
N TYR A 167 9.67 -18.29 -6.22
CA TYR A 167 9.08 -19.27 -5.31
C TYR A 167 7.57 -19.04 -5.11
N ARG A 168 7.11 -17.78 -5.17
CA ARG A 168 5.68 -17.45 -5.04
C ARG A 168 4.87 -17.64 -6.33
N LEU A 169 5.53 -17.77 -7.48
CA LEU A 169 4.86 -18.06 -8.75
C LEU A 169 4.38 -19.53 -8.83
N HIS A 170 4.73 -20.38 -7.86
CA HIS A 170 4.41 -21.81 -7.90
C HIS A 170 2.95 -22.17 -7.68
N ASP A 171 2.07 -21.22 -7.33
CA ASP A 171 0.65 -21.53 -7.08
C ASP A 171 -0.34 -20.63 -7.86
N PRO A 172 -0.28 -20.66 -9.21
CA PRO A 172 -1.23 -19.92 -10.05
C PRO A 172 -2.65 -20.49 -9.93
N GLU A 173 -2.81 -21.78 -9.63
CA GLU A 173 -4.11 -22.42 -9.49
C GLU A 173 -4.87 -21.88 -8.28
N THR A 174 -4.25 -21.81 -7.11
CA THR A 174 -4.89 -21.21 -5.92
C THR A 174 -5.18 -19.72 -6.15
N PHE A 175 -4.29 -19.00 -6.82
CA PHE A 175 -4.53 -17.59 -7.15
C PHE A 175 -5.82 -17.43 -7.97
N TRP A 176 -5.96 -18.18 -9.07
CA TRP A 176 -7.13 -18.11 -9.93
C TRP A 176 -8.38 -18.66 -9.26
N GLY A 177 -8.29 -19.81 -8.57
CA GLY A 177 -9.40 -20.40 -7.84
C GLY A 177 -9.98 -19.47 -6.77
N LYS A 178 -9.13 -18.68 -6.09
CA LYS A 178 -9.59 -17.63 -5.15
C LYS A 178 -10.36 -16.51 -5.85
N LEU A 179 -9.95 -16.08 -7.04
CA LEU A 179 -10.67 -15.03 -7.77
C LEU A 179 -11.95 -15.56 -8.41
N GLU A 180 -11.91 -16.75 -8.98
CA GLU A 180 -13.02 -17.35 -9.71
C GLU A 180 -14.16 -17.78 -8.77
N SER A 181 -13.84 -18.21 -7.55
CA SER A 181 -14.83 -18.55 -6.52
C SER A 181 -15.60 -17.35 -5.95
N LEU A 182 -15.14 -16.11 -6.20
CA LEU A 182 -15.85 -14.92 -5.73
C LEU A 182 -17.21 -14.80 -6.43
N PRO A 183 -18.28 -14.48 -5.68
CA PRO A 183 -19.60 -14.28 -6.26
C PRO A 183 -19.62 -13.03 -7.15
N THR A 184 -20.39 -13.10 -8.23
CA THR A 184 -20.68 -11.93 -9.07
C THR A 184 -21.33 -10.84 -8.21
N VAL A 185 -20.87 -9.59 -8.35
CA VAL A 185 -21.49 -8.47 -7.63
C VAL A 185 -22.94 -8.31 -8.05
N LYS A 186 -23.83 -8.23 -7.06
CA LYS A 186 -25.26 -7.98 -7.26
C LYS A 186 -25.61 -6.50 -7.22
N THR A 187 -24.72 -5.68 -6.64
CA THR A 187 -24.89 -4.23 -6.54
C THR A 187 -24.49 -3.55 -7.84
N THR A 188 -25.05 -2.36 -8.07
CA THR A 188 -24.70 -1.55 -9.23
C THR A 188 -23.23 -1.15 -9.18
N VAL A 189 -22.50 -1.49 -10.23
CA VAL A 189 -21.11 -1.06 -10.43
C VAL A 189 -21.13 0.33 -11.06
N PRO A 190 -20.42 1.35 -10.52
CA PRO A 190 -20.37 2.67 -11.12
C PRO A 190 -19.92 2.63 -12.59
N SER A 191 -20.56 3.41 -13.46
CA SER A 191 -20.25 3.44 -14.91
C SER A 191 -18.78 3.81 -15.19
N VAL A 192 -18.22 4.73 -14.39
CA VAL A 192 -16.81 5.10 -14.45
C VAL A 192 -15.89 3.92 -14.16
N VAL A 193 -16.27 3.03 -13.21
CA VAL A 193 -15.50 1.83 -12.87
C VAL A 193 -15.56 0.83 -14.02
N LEU A 194 -16.74 0.58 -14.58
CA LEU A 194 -16.89 -0.31 -15.73
C LEU A 194 -16.07 0.16 -16.94
N THR A 195 -16.13 1.46 -17.23
CA THR A 195 -15.34 2.09 -18.30
C THR A 195 -13.85 1.92 -18.06
N SER A 196 -13.41 2.17 -16.82
CA SER A 196 -12.00 2.07 -16.43
C SER A 196 -11.47 0.63 -16.50
N LEU A 197 -12.28 -0.34 -16.08
CA LEU A 197 -11.95 -1.77 -16.17
C LEU A 197 -11.89 -2.23 -17.63
N ARG A 198 -12.87 -1.85 -18.46
CA ARG A 198 -12.87 -2.19 -19.90
C ARG A 198 -11.67 -1.61 -20.63
N ARG A 199 -11.28 -0.37 -20.33
CA ARG A 199 -10.08 0.25 -20.90
C ARG A 199 -8.78 -0.44 -20.45
N ALA A 200 -8.76 -1.05 -19.28
CA ALA A 200 -7.59 -1.75 -18.76
C ALA A 200 -7.48 -3.21 -19.27
N LEU A 201 -8.56 -3.76 -19.83
CA LEU A 201 -8.53 -5.07 -20.47
C LEU A 201 -7.74 -5.03 -21.78
N PRO A 202 -7.15 -6.17 -22.20
CA PRO A 202 -6.38 -6.24 -23.43
C PRO A 202 -7.22 -6.00 -24.69
N GLU A 203 -8.53 -6.29 -24.64
CA GLU A 203 -9.50 -6.03 -25.71
C GLU A 203 -10.79 -5.44 -25.09
N ARG A 204 -11.44 -4.49 -25.79
CA ARG A 204 -12.55 -3.69 -25.24
C ARG A 204 -13.86 -4.46 -25.09
N ASP A 205 -14.10 -5.41 -25.97
CA ASP A 205 -15.40 -6.10 -26.11
C ASP A 205 -15.42 -7.49 -25.47
N LEU A 206 -14.44 -7.78 -24.60
CA LEU A 206 -14.42 -9.03 -23.85
C LEU A 206 -15.67 -9.16 -22.97
N LYS A 207 -16.24 -10.36 -22.93
CA LYS A 207 -17.26 -10.71 -21.94
C LYS A 207 -16.60 -10.74 -20.56
N ILE A 208 -17.09 -9.89 -19.66
CA ILE A 208 -16.56 -9.76 -18.30
C ILE A 208 -17.57 -10.22 -17.27
N ARG A 209 -17.05 -10.83 -16.19
CA ARG A 209 -17.77 -11.03 -14.93
C ARG A 209 -17.16 -10.12 -13.88
N ILE A 210 -17.97 -9.28 -13.23
CA ILE A 210 -17.48 -8.41 -12.15
C ILE A 210 -17.70 -9.10 -10.80
N VAL A 211 -16.68 -9.10 -9.96
CA VAL A 211 -16.72 -9.61 -8.58
C VAL A 211 -16.24 -8.54 -7.60
N HIS A 212 -16.65 -8.63 -6.33
CA HIS A 212 -16.07 -7.83 -5.23
C HIS A 212 -14.91 -8.59 -4.60
N ARG A 213 -13.78 -7.92 -4.40
CA ARG A 213 -12.58 -8.55 -3.83
C ARG A 213 -12.22 -7.94 -2.47
N VAL A 214 -12.19 -8.79 -1.46
CA VAL A 214 -11.74 -8.41 -0.10
C VAL A 214 -10.23 -8.62 -0.01
N ALA A 215 -9.46 -7.53 0.01
CA ALA A 215 -8.00 -7.59 0.06
C ALA A 215 -7.36 -6.29 0.57
N GLY A 216 -6.14 -6.42 1.11
CA GLY A 216 -5.32 -5.30 1.57
C GLY A 216 -5.83 -4.69 2.88
N LEU A 217 -5.28 -5.16 4.00
CA LEU A 217 -5.75 -4.86 5.35
C LEU A 217 -5.97 -3.36 5.63
N GLY A 218 -5.01 -2.49 5.30
CA GLY A 218 -5.14 -1.04 5.52
C GLY A 218 -6.34 -0.40 4.78
N SER A 219 -6.66 -0.92 3.60
CA SER A 219 -7.69 -0.42 2.69
C SER A 219 -9.03 -1.15 2.78
N LEU A 220 -9.18 -2.13 3.67
CA LEU A 220 -10.47 -2.80 3.88
C LEU A 220 -11.54 -1.77 4.26
N GLY A 221 -12.74 -1.94 3.68
CA GLY A 221 -13.82 -0.95 3.70
C GLY A 221 -13.92 -0.13 2.42
N ARG A 222 -12.84 0.00 1.64
CA ARG A 222 -12.86 0.68 0.33
C ARG A 222 -13.41 -0.27 -0.75
N GLN A 223 -14.25 0.24 -1.64
CA GLN A 223 -14.82 -0.55 -2.74
C GLN A 223 -13.73 -1.10 -3.68
N ARG A 224 -13.87 -2.37 -4.09
CA ARG A 224 -12.96 -3.06 -5.01
C ARG A 224 -13.74 -3.91 -5.99
N PHE A 225 -13.70 -3.54 -7.26
CA PHE A 225 -14.34 -4.31 -8.32
C PHE A 225 -13.27 -4.99 -9.17
N VAL A 226 -13.45 -6.28 -9.45
CA VAL A 226 -12.54 -7.03 -10.32
C VAL A 226 -13.30 -7.52 -11.54
N ALA A 227 -12.84 -7.12 -12.73
CA ALA A 227 -13.27 -7.71 -13.99
C ALA A 227 -12.47 -8.98 -14.27
N LEU A 228 -13.16 -10.11 -14.39
CA LEU A 228 -12.63 -11.39 -14.80
C LEU A 228 -13.07 -11.68 -16.24
N ALA A 229 -12.13 -12.09 -17.09
CA ALA A 229 -12.38 -12.42 -18.49
C ALA A 229 -11.47 -13.56 -18.96
N ALA A 230 -11.89 -14.25 -20.02
CA ALA A 230 -11.03 -15.11 -20.82
C ALA A 230 -10.52 -14.32 -22.03
N TRP A 231 -9.25 -14.49 -22.38
CA TRP A 231 -8.63 -13.83 -23.53
C TRP A 231 -7.56 -14.73 -24.14
N ARG A 232 -7.71 -15.07 -25.42
CA ARG A 232 -6.77 -15.92 -26.19
C ARG A 232 -6.33 -17.20 -25.45
N GLY A 233 -7.30 -17.89 -24.83
CA GLY A 233 -7.05 -19.12 -24.07
C GLY A 233 -6.56 -18.94 -22.63
N GLY A 234 -6.27 -17.70 -22.21
CA GLY A 234 -5.82 -17.38 -20.85
C GLY A 234 -6.87 -16.65 -20.00
N ARG A 235 -6.64 -16.64 -18.68
CA ARG A 235 -7.43 -15.87 -17.71
C ARG A 235 -6.85 -14.46 -17.56
N VAL A 236 -7.73 -13.47 -17.44
CA VAL A 236 -7.35 -12.07 -17.24
C VAL A 236 -8.17 -11.48 -16.09
N ALA A 237 -7.49 -10.76 -15.20
CA ALA A 237 -8.12 -9.99 -14.13
C ALA A 237 -7.64 -8.53 -14.11
N ARG A 238 -8.58 -7.60 -13.92
CA ARG A 238 -8.33 -6.17 -13.69
C ARG A 238 -9.10 -5.72 -12.46
N GLU A 239 -8.41 -5.06 -11.52
CA GLU A 239 -9.02 -4.51 -10.31
C GLU A 239 -9.14 -2.99 -10.44
N ALA A 240 -10.28 -2.45 -10.03
CA ALA A 240 -10.50 -1.05 -9.73
C ALA A 240 -10.76 -0.90 -8.22
N LYS A 241 -9.87 -0.20 -7.52
CA LYS A 241 -9.94 0.07 -6.08
C LYS A 241 -10.23 1.54 -5.84
N ALA A 242 -11.22 1.85 -5.00
CA ALA A 242 -11.49 3.21 -4.59
C ALA A 242 -10.29 3.79 -3.83
N LEU A 243 -9.81 4.95 -4.27
CA LEU A 243 -8.79 5.73 -3.60
C LEU A 243 -9.44 6.71 -2.63
N ALA A 244 -8.72 7.01 -1.57
CA ALA A 244 -9.09 8.03 -0.61
C ALA A 244 -7.91 8.98 -0.41
N PRO A 245 -8.15 10.22 0.02
CA PRO A 245 -7.08 11.09 0.49
C PRO A 245 -6.32 10.44 1.66
N SER A 246 -5.05 10.80 1.84
CA SER A 246 -4.27 10.24 2.95
C SER A 246 -4.87 10.63 4.31
N ALA A 247 -4.81 9.70 5.27
CA ALA A 247 -5.14 9.94 6.67
C ALA A 247 -4.26 11.02 7.32
N CYS A 248 -3.12 11.38 6.73
CA CYS A 248 -2.33 12.54 7.15
C CYS A 248 -3.15 13.85 7.13
N ILE A 249 -4.15 13.97 6.25
CA ILE A 249 -5.07 15.11 6.23
C ILE A 249 -5.85 15.20 7.53
N LEU A 250 -6.39 14.07 8.02
CA LEU A 250 -7.13 14.02 9.28
C LEU A 250 -6.23 14.41 10.47
N ALA A 251 -4.99 13.90 10.50
CA ALA A 251 -4.02 14.21 11.56
C ALA A 251 -3.67 15.71 11.62
N VAL A 252 -3.47 16.35 10.45
CA VAL A 252 -3.17 17.79 10.38
C VAL A 252 -4.40 18.65 10.69
N SER A 253 -5.61 18.20 10.31
CA SER A 253 -6.85 18.98 10.47
C SER A 253 -7.34 19.00 11.92
N GLY A 254 -7.13 17.92 12.68
CA GLY A 254 -7.50 17.86 14.09
C GLY A 254 -6.60 18.69 15.01
N SER A 255 -5.36 18.98 14.62
CA SER A 255 -4.36 19.65 15.46
C SER A 255 -4.59 21.17 15.56
N ALA A 256 -5.84 21.64 15.62
CA ALA A 256 -6.22 23.06 15.70
C ALA A 256 -5.93 23.69 17.08
N GLY A 257 -4.72 23.45 17.61
CA GLY A 257 -4.08 24.21 18.68
C GLY A 257 -2.90 25.03 18.13
N THR A 258 -2.74 26.23 18.67
CA THR A 258 -1.85 27.35 18.32
C THR A 258 -0.44 26.99 17.79
N ARG A 259 -0.23 26.95 16.46
CA ARG A 259 1.07 27.21 15.80
C ARG A 259 0.88 27.49 14.29
N GLY A 260 1.02 28.76 13.89
CA GLY A 260 0.45 29.31 12.65
C GLY A 260 1.32 29.32 11.38
N ILE A 261 2.62 29.02 11.44
CA ILE A 261 3.54 29.28 10.31
C ILE A 261 3.80 28.02 9.46
N MET A 262 4.18 26.90 10.08
CA MET A 262 4.42 25.62 9.38
C MET A 262 3.13 25.04 8.76
N ARG A 263 1.96 25.38 9.33
CA ARG A 263 0.62 25.00 8.82
C ARG A 263 0.29 25.65 7.48
N ARG A 264 0.62 26.93 7.27
CA ARG A 264 0.39 27.60 5.99
C ARG A 264 1.22 26.97 4.88
N ALA A 265 2.50 26.67 5.14
CA ALA A 265 3.35 26.00 4.16
C ALA A 265 2.78 24.61 3.77
N MET A 266 2.36 23.79 4.74
CA MET A 266 1.85 22.44 4.45
C MET A 266 0.46 22.45 3.80
N TRP A 267 -0.42 23.39 4.15
CA TRP A 267 -1.75 23.57 3.53
C TRP A 267 -1.65 24.17 2.12
N VAL A 268 -0.73 25.12 1.91
CA VAL A 268 -0.44 25.71 0.59
C VAL A 268 0.21 24.69 -0.35
N LEU A 269 1.09 23.82 0.16
CA LEU A 269 1.71 22.75 -0.63
C LEU A 269 0.75 21.57 -0.94
N SER A 270 -0.26 21.32 -0.10
CA SER A 270 -1.19 20.19 -0.30
C SER A 270 -2.35 20.50 -1.26
N GLY A 271 -2.59 21.77 -1.60
CA GLY A 271 -3.72 22.19 -2.43
C GLY A 271 -5.04 22.00 -1.68
N ALA A 272 -5.83 23.07 -1.59
CA ALA A 272 -7.16 23.03 -0.98
C ALA A 272 -8.03 21.99 -1.71
N GLY A 273 -8.30 20.83 -1.10
CA GLY A 273 -9.25 19.85 -1.62
C GLY A 273 -8.88 18.36 -1.58
N GLY A 274 -8.17 17.86 -0.57
CA GLY A 274 -8.06 16.39 -0.40
C GLY A 274 -7.36 15.68 -1.55
N LYS A 275 -6.31 16.30 -2.12
CA LYS A 275 -5.55 15.74 -3.24
C LYS A 275 -5.00 14.35 -2.91
N ILE A 276 -5.26 13.40 -3.80
CA ILE A 276 -4.70 12.04 -3.73
C ILE A 276 -3.36 12.05 -4.48
N HIS A 277 -2.27 11.68 -3.80
CA HIS A 277 -0.92 11.76 -4.38
C HIS A 277 -0.44 10.47 -5.06
N TYR A 278 -1.30 9.46 -5.21
CA TYR A 278 -0.95 8.15 -5.76
C TYR A 278 -0.30 8.24 -7.17
N ASP A 279 -0.92 8.96 -8.10
CA ASP A 279 -0.37 9.13 -9.47
C ASP A 279 0.94 9.94 -9.44
N ALA A 280 1.02 10.95 -8.59
CA ALA A 280 2.21 11.80 -8.48
C ALA A 280 3.43 11.01 -7.98
N ILE A 281 3.27 10.14 -6.99
CA ILE A 281 4.37 9.32 -6.48
C ILE A 281 4.78 8.22 -7.47
N LEU A 282 3.82 7.64 -8.20
CA LEU A 282 4.13 6.68 -9.26
C LEU A 282 4.99 7.30 -10.37
N ARG A 283 4.70 8.54 -10.79
CA ARG A 283 5.45 9.24 -11.85
C ARG A 283 6.80 9.76 -11.41
N ARG A 284 6.94 10.15 -10.15
CA ARG A 284 8.16 10.78 -9.61
C ARG A 284 9.14 9.78 -9.02
N GLY A 285 8.67 8.60 -8.62
CA GLY A 285 9.53 7.57 -8.02
C GLY A 285 10.55 7.02 -9.03
N VAL A 286 11.78 6.82 -8.58
CA VAL A 286 12.81 6.11 -9.35
C VAL A 286 12.47 4.62 -9.32
N ARG A 287 11.73 4.16 -10.31
CA ARG A 287 11.25 2.77 -10.45
C ARG A 287 10.97 2.44 -11.91
N CYS A 288 10.86 1.15 -12.22
CA CYS A 288 10.29 0.75 -13.50
C CYS A 288 8.75 0.91 -13.44
N PRO A 289 8.12 1.59 -14.41
CA PRO A 289 6.66 1.73 -14.44
C PRO A 289 5.95 0.37 -14.62
N ASP A 290 4.83 0.19 -13.92
CA ASP A 290 3.89 -0.88 -14.25
C ASP A 290 2.93 -0.35 -15.34
N PRO A 291 2.97 -0.87 -16.58
CA PRO A 291 2.13 -0.40 -17.68
C PRO A 291 0.64 -0.66 -17.45
N CYS A 292 0.28 -1.50 -16.47
CA CYS A 292 -1.08 -1.85 -16.14
C CYS A 292 -1.62 -1.13 -14.92
N VAL A 293 -0.83 -0.29 -14.26
CA VAL A 293 -1.30 0.55 -13.14
C VAL A 293 -1.60 1.96 -13.63
N ARG A 294 -2.79 2.46 -13.29
CA ARG A 294 -3.20 3.84 -13.59
C ARG A 294 -4.22 4.35 -12.58
N VAL A 295 -4.29 5.66 -12.46
CA VAL A 295 -5.30 6.34 -11.63
C VAL A 295 -6.34 7.00 -12.54
N ASP A 296 -7.58 6.59 -12.40
CA ASP A 296 -8.74 7.09 -13.13
C ASP A 296 -9.68 7.83 -12.17
N GLY A 297 -9.46 9.14 -12.02
CA GLY A 297 -10.18 9.95 -11.05
C GLY A 297 -9.94 9.43 -9.62
N ALA A 298 -11.00 8.92 -8.98
CA ALA A 298 -10.95 8.36 -7.62
C ALA A 298 -10.66 6.85 -7.59
N TRP A 299 -10.21 6.24 -8.68
CA TRP A 299 -10.00 4.79 -8.76
C TRP A 299 -8.57 4.44 -9.17
N LEU A 300 -7.94 3.55 -8.41
CA LEU A 300 -6.73 2.86 -8.83
C LEU A 300 -7.12 1.65 -9.67
N VAL A 301 -6.68 1.61 -10.91
CA VAL A 301 -6.91 0.49 -11.83
C VAL A 301 -5.60 -0.25 -12.02
N ARG A 302 -5.62 -1.57 -11.86
CA ARG A 302 -4.41 -2.41 -11.96
C ARG A 302 -4.67 -3.82 -12.48
N ARG A 303 -3.61 -4.47 -12.96
CA ARG A 303 -3.61 -5.92 -13.24
C ARG A 303 -3.58 -6.71 -11.93
N LEU A 304 -4.34 -7.80 -11.90
CA LEU A 304 -4.13 -8.89 -10.96
C LEU A 304 -3.63 -10.11 -11.75
N ALA A 305 -2.53 -10.68 -11.31
CA ALA A 305 -1.93 -11.87 -11.88
C ALA A 305 -1.09 -12.59 -10.81
N PRO A 306 -0.77 -13.89 -10.98
CA PRO A 306 0.06 -14.63 -10.02
C PRO A 306 1.43 -13.98 -9.77
N ASP A 307 1.98 -13.31 -10.78
CA ASP A 307 3.25 -12.57 -10.71
C ASP A 307 3.14 -11.16 -10.15
N CYS A 308 1.94 -10.71 -9.81
CA CYS A 308 1.67 -9.45 -9.12
C CYS A 308 1.42 -9.71 -7.63
N SER A 309 2.43 -10.21 -6.91
CA SER A 309 2.31 -10.68 -5.53
C SER A 309 2.98 -9.73 -4.53
N ARG A 310 2.44 -9.64 -3.30
CA ARG A 310 3.12 -8.99 -2.16
C ARG A 310 3.99 -10.02 -1.46
N VAL A 311 5.11 -9.60 -0.88
CA VAL A 311 5.82 -10.44 0.08
C VAL A 311 4.95 -10.62 1.32
N ARG A 312 4.77 -11.87 1.73
CA ARG A 312 4.39 -12.22 3.10
C ARG A 312 5.59 -12.86 3.77
N LEU A 313 5.92 -12.38 4.95
CA LEU A 313 7.14 -12.76 5.64
C LEU A 313 7.11 -14.21 6.14
N ASN A 314 5.93 -14.69 6.50
CA ASN A 314 5.69 -16.08 6.88
C ASN A 314 5.78 -17.09 5.71
N GLU A 315 5.95 -16.62 4.47
CA GLU A 315 6.08 -17.43 3.26
C GLU A 315 7.52 -17.39 2.70
N LEU A 316 8.46 -16.77 3.40
CA LEU A 316 9.87 -16.75 2.97
C LEU A 316 10.47 -18.17 3.01
N PRO A 317 11.32 -18.54 2.03
CA PRO A 317 12.07 -19.79 2.09
C PRO A 317 12.88 -19.88 3.38
N ARG A 318 13.07 -21.09 3.94
CA ARG A 318 13.84 -21.30 5.18
C ARG A 318 15.34 -20.92 5.08
N LYS A 319 15.81 -20.49 3.91
CA LYS A 319 17.18 -20.00 3.72
C LYS A 319 17.25 -18.53 4.18
N ARG A 320 18.24 -18.25 5.03
CA ARG A 320 18.51 -16.98 5.74
C ARG A 320 18.68 -15.78 4.80
N GLU A 321 17.60 -15.24 4.27
CA GLU A 321 17.62 -14.13 3.32
C GLU A 321 16.76 -12.93 3.76
N GLU A 322 16.31 -12.90 5.01
CA GLU A 322 15.50 -11.84 5.56
C GLU A 322 16.18 -10.46 5.44
N ALA A 323 17.50 -10.40 5.65
CA ALA A 323 18.27 -9.17 5.48
C ALA A 323 18.34 -8.68 4.02
N ARG A 324 18.18 -9.57 3.03
CA ARG A 324 18.18 -9.18 1.61
C ARG A 324 16.85 -8.60 1.15
N LEU A 325 15.79 -8.77 1.96
CA LEU A 325 14.47 -8.20 1.73
C LEU A 325 14.36 -6.77 2.26
N LEU A 326 15.09 -6.49 3.35
CA LEU A 326 15.09 -5.22 4.09
C LEU A 326 16.00 -4.19 3.43
#